data_AF-L9X0Q8-F1
#
_entry.id   AF-L9X0Q8-F1
#
_cell.length_a   1.000
_cell.length_b   1.000
_cell.length_c   1.000
_cell.angle_alpha   90.00
_cell.angle_beta   90.00
_cell.angle_gamma   90.00
#
_symmetry.space_group_name_H-M   'P 1'
#
loop_
_entity.id
_entity.type
_entity.pdbx_description
1 polymer ?
#
loop_
_entity_poly.entity_id
_entity_poly.type
_entity_poly.pdbx_seq_one_letter_code
_entity_poly.pdbx_strand_id
1 'polypeptide(L)'
;MSTHDFESSDRTETETAPEGTAAETADRLEQAEARADLLAEENRRLRAQNARARRSKYRRTALGLVAIGLCAVAGGVIFPESREILLALGATGLFGGLLTYYLTPGQFVAAEVGERVYAAWAANGDSLAAELGLREDRMYVPDERADTARLYVPAGAGVEPPTDADGPVIVERDQRGLLVAPTGATLFEEFQRTLSGELASRPEPLAVQLADGLVEGFELADGADPDVDAAAGRITVGITDSAFGAVDRFDHPIASFLAVGLAVGLDRPITLEVDAGDDRADWLVTCRFEPDAAEEDGTDEDEPTGEDLEFDDDE
;
A
#
# COMPACT_ATOMS: atom_id res chain seq x y z
N MET A 1 -60.14 31.92 -66.01
CA MET A 1 -60.27 31.08 -67.22
C MET A 1 -58.86 30.74 -67.68
N SER A 2 -58.64 29.47 -67.99
CA SER A 2 -57.42 28.83 -68.52
C SER A 2 -56.33 28.37 -67.53
N THR A 3 -56.10 27.07 -67.67
CA THR A 3 -55.28 26.07 -66.98
C THR A 3 -54.01 25.74 -67.78
N HIS A 4 -53.13 24.93 -67.15
CA HIS A 4 -51.99 24.13 -67.66
C HIS A 4 -50.59 24.78 -67.66
N ASP A 5 -49.49 24.10 -67.35
CA ASP A 5 -49.16 22.86 -66.61
C ASP A 5 -47.61 22.73 -66.54
N PHE A 6 -47.09 21.93 -65.59
CA PHE A 6 -45.76 21.24 -65.51
C PHE A 6 -44.44 22.00 -65.81
N GLU A 7 -43.43 21.95 -64.93
CA GLU A 7 -42.47 20.83 -64.76
C GLU A 7 -41.43 21.09 -63.65
N SER A 8 -40.86 20.00 -63.16
CA SER A 8 -40.00 19.82 -61.98
C SER A 8 -38.52 20.21 -62.22
N SER A 9 -37.82 20.74 -61.22
CA SER A 9 -36.53 20.15 -60.80
C SER A 9 -36.07 20.69 -59.44
N ASP A 10 -36.14 19.77 -58.48
CA ASP A 10 -35.32 19.63 -57.29
C ASP A 10 -33.84 19.95 -57.55
N ARG A 11 -33.22 20.70 -56.64
CA ARG A 11 -31.77 20.80 -56.48
C ARG A 11 -31.46 20.90 -54.99
N THR A 12 -31.77 19.82 -54.28
CA THR A 12 -31.13 19.48 -53.02
C THR A 12 -29.63 19.36 -53.27
N GLU A 13 -28.86 20.36 -52.86
CA GLU A 13 -27.41 20.25 -52.72
C GLU A 13 -27.13 19.25 -51.59
N THR A 14 -26.88 18.01 -51.97
CA THR A 14 -26.31 17.00 -51.09
C THR A 14 -24.89 17.45 -50.74
N GLU A 15 -24.76 18.16 -49.62
CA GLU A 15 -23.49 18.38 -48.93
C GLU A 15 -22.89 17.01 -48.61
N THR A 16 -21.98 16.58 -49.48
CA THR A 16 -21.28 15.31 -49.36
C THR A 16 -20.26 15.48 -48.25
N ALA A 17 -20.56 14.91 -47.07
CA ALA A 17 -19.61 14.81 -45.98
C ALA A 17 -18.30 14.17 -46.47
N PRO A 18 -17.12 14.65 -46.05
CA PRO A 18 -15.85 14.15 -46.56
C PRO A 18 -15.58 12.75 -45.98
N GLU A 19 -15.94 11.71 -46.74
CA GLU A 19 -15.62 10.29 -46.47
C GLU A 19 -14.12 10.00 -46.33
N GLY A 20 -13.23 10.95 -46.70
CA GLY A 20 -11.78 10.82 -46.58
C GLY A 20 -11.21 11.03 -45.17
N THR A 21 -11.95 11.61 -44.23
CA THR A 21 -11.40 12.05 -42.93
C THR A 21 -11.37 10.93 -41.88
N ALA A 22 -12.36 10.05 -41.88
CA ALA A 22 -12.46 8.95 -40.92
C ALA A 22 -11.43 7.85 -41.20
N ALA A 23 -11.26 7.49 -42.48
CA ALA A 23 -10.30 6.45 -42.90
C ALA A 23 -8.84 6.88 -42.64
N GLU A 24 -8.49 8.13 -42.93
CA GLU A 24 -7.15 8.65 -42.63
C GLU A 24 -6.87 8.79 -41.12
N THR A 25 -7.90 9.04 -40.30
CA THR A 25 -7.75 9.16 -38.85
C THR A 25 -7.58 7.79 -38.20
N ALA A 26 -8.31 6.78 -38.68
CA ALA A 26 -8.13 5.39 -38.27
C ALA A 26 -6.72 4.86 -38.58
N ASP A 27 -6.20 5.12 -39.79
CA ASP A 27 -4.85 4.70 -40.19
C ASP A 27 -3.75 5.41 -39.36
N ARG A 28 -3.94 6.69 -39.00
CA ARG A 28 -3.01 7.41 -38.11
C ARG A 28 -3.04 6.88 -36.66
N LEU A 29 -4.20 6.49 -36.16
CA LEU A 29 -4.35 5.87 -34.83
C LEU A 29 -3.68 4.50 -34.79
N GLU A 30 -3.92 3.65 -35.79
CA GLU A 30 -3.31 2.32 -35.90
C GLU A 30 -1.77 2.41 -36.02
N GLN A 31 -1.26 3.37 -36.78
CA GLN A 31 0.18 3.64 -36.84
C GLN A 31 0.77 4.21 -35.54
N ALA A 32 -0.02 4.95 -34.76
CA ALA A 32 0.40 5.46 -33.47
C ALA A 32 0.45 4.35 -32.41
N GLU A 33 -0.55 3.47 -32.37
CA GLU A 33 -0.59 2.29 -31.50
C GLU A 33 0.55 1.33 -31.83
N ALA A 34 0.78 1.02 -33.11
CA ALA A 34 1.89 0.16 -33.53
C ALA A 34 3.27 0.73 -33.14
N ARG A 35 3.44 2.06 -33.17
CA ARG A 35 4.66 2.73 -32.69
C ARG A 35 4.78 2.71 -31.17
N ALA A 36 3.67 2.89 -30.45
CA ALA A 36 3.64 2.84 -29.00
C ALA A 36 4.02 1.42 -28.51
N ASP A 37 3.48 0.38 -29.13
CA ASP A 37 3.79 -1.01 -28.83
C ASP A 37 5.27 -1.33 -29.08
N LEU A 38 5.80 -0.89 -30.23
CA LEU A 38 7.20 -1.11 -30.59
C LEU A 38 8.15 -0.39 -29.63
N LEU A 39 7.84 0.86 -29.25
CA LEU A 39 8.61 1.61 -28.27
C LEU A 39 8.50 1.00 -26.86
N ALA A 40 7.34 0.49 -26.46
CA ALA A 40 7.16 -0.19 -25.19
C ALA A 40 7.91 -1.53 -25.13
N GLU A 41 7.95 -2.28 -26.24
CA GLU A 41 8.76 -3.49 -26.43
C GLU A 41 10.26 -3.15 -26.33
N GLU A 42 10.70 -2.08 -26.98
CA GLU A 42 12.10 -1.64 -26.98
C GLU A 42 12.54 -1.11 -25.61
N ASN A 43 11.68 -0.36 -24.91
CA ASN A 43 11.94 0.11 -23.54
C ASN A 43 12.03 -1.07 -22.56
N ARG A 44 11.11 -2.05 -22.66
CA ARG A 44 11.18 -3.31 -21.89
C ARG A 44 12.49 -4.06 -22.15
N ARG A 45 12.91 -4.16 -23.41
CA ARG A 45 14.18 -4.81 -23.80
C ARG A 45 15.40 -4.06 -23.26
N LEU A 46 15.44 -2.73 -23.36
CA LEU A 46 16.54 -1.91 -22.84
C LEU A 46 16.65 -1.99 -21.32
N ARG A 47 15.51 -1.97 -20.61
CA ARG A 47 15.45 -2.16 -19.15
C ARG A 47 15.91 -3.55 -18.74
N ALA A 48 15.49 -4.60 -19.45
CA ALA A 48 15.94 -5.98 -19.21
C ALA A 48 17.45 -6.17 -19.45
N GLN A 49 18.03 -5.47 -20.43
CA GLN A 49 19.47 -5.47 -20.67
C GLN A 49 20.25 -4.69 -19.59
N ASN A 50 19.69 -3.59 -19.08
CA ASN A 50 20.29 -2.78 -18.02
C ASN A 50 20.31 -3.52 -16.67
N ALA A 51 19.24 -4.25 -16.33
CA ALA A 51 19.13 -4.99 -15.06
C ALA A 51 20.19 -6.12 -14.93
N ARG A 52 20.45 -6.86 -16.01
CA ARG A 52 21.45 -7.95 -16.01
C ARG A 52 22.89 -7.44 -15.95
N ALA A 53 23.17 -6.28 -16.56
CA ALA A 53 24.49 -5.65 -16.54
C ALA A 53 24.88 -5.13 -15.14
N ARG A 54 23.91 -4.63 -14.36
CA ARG A 54 24.15 -4.08 -13.01
C ARG A 54 24.62 -5.13 -12.01
N ARG A 55 23.97 -6.30 -11.93
CA ARG A 55 24.31 -7.37 -10.97
C ARG A 55 25.74 -7.94 -11.15
N SER A 56 26.20 -8.04 -12.40
CA SER A 56 27.57 -8.47 -12.71
C SER A 56 28.61 -7.40 -12.35
N LYS A 57 28.26 -6.12 -12.49
CA LYS A 57 29.16 -4.99 -12.19
C LYS A 57 29.47 -4.92 -10.69
N TYR A 58 28.47 -5.07 -9.81
CA TYR A 58 28.68 -5.01 -8.35
C TYR A 58 29.52 -6.17 -7.80
N ARG A 59 29.27 -7.43 -8.22
CA ARG A 59 30.11 -8.57 -7.80
C ARG A 59 31.55 -8.45 -8.31
N ARG A 60 31.74 -7.89 -9.51
CA ARG A 60 33.09 -7.61 -10.04
C ARG A 60 33.80 -6.52 -9.26
N THR A 61 33.10 -5.47 -8.84
CA THR A 61 33.67 -4.42 -7.97
C THR A 61 34.05 -4.99 -6.61
N ALA A 62 33.18 -5.79 -5.98
CA ALA A 62 33.49 -6.45 -4.70
C ALA A 62 34.72 -7.36 -4.79
N LEU A 63 34.79 -8.21 -5.83
CA LEU A 63 35.97 -9.06 -6.09
C LEU A 63 37.23 -8.23 -6.36
N GLY A 64 37.11 -7.12 -7.09
CA GLY A 64 38.22 -6.20 -7.35
C GLY A 64 38.77 -5.57 -6.07
N LEU A 65 37.90 -5.10 -5.18
CA LEU A 65 38.28 -4.52 -3.89
C LEU A 65 38.95 -5.55 -2.97
N VAL A 66 38.41 -6.77 -2.90
CA VAL A 66 39.02 -7.87 -2.15
C VAL A 66 40.41 -8.22 -2.72
N ALA A 67 40.53 -8.32 -4.05
CA ALA A 67 41.81 -8.61 -4.69
C ALA A 67 42.86 -7.53 -4.40
N ILE A 68 42.49 -6.24 -4.52
CA ILE A 68 43.37 -5.11 -4.18
C ILE A 68 43.76 -5.17 -2.70
N GLY A 69 42.81 -5.45 -1.81
CA GLY A 69 43.04 -5.59 -0.38
C GLY A 69 44.05 -6.70 -0.07
N LEU A 70 43.87 -7.88 -0.65
CA LEU A 70 44.80 -9.02 -0.50
C LEU A 70 46.19 -8.71 -1.07
N CYS A 71 46.27 -8.07 -2.24
CA CYS A 71 47.54 -7.64 -2.81
C CYS A 71 48.27 -6.63 -1.93
N ALA A 72 47.54 -5.67 -1.33
CA ALA A 72 48.12 -4.70 -0.41
C ALA A 72 48.64 -5.36 0.88
N VAL A 73 47.88 -6.28 1.47
CA VAL A 73 48.34 -7.07 2.63
C VAL A 73 49.60 -7.87 2.30
N ALA A 74 49.64 -8.55 1.14
CA ALA A 74 50.81 -9.30 0.69
C ALA A 74 52.03 -8.38 0.46
N GLY A 75 51.81 -7.21 -0.14
CA GLY A 75 52.85 -6.19 -0.29
C GLY A 75 53.41 -5.71 1.05
N GLY A 76 52.56 -5.52 2.06
CA GLY A 76 52.98 -5.11 3.41
C GLY A 76 53.88 -6.13 4.12
N VAL A 77 53.81 -7.42 3.76
CA VAL A 77 54.72 -8.46 4.27
C VAL A 77 56.09 -8.40 3.59
N ILE A 78 56.13 -8.08 2.29
CA ILE A 78 57.37 -8.05 1.49
C ILE A 78 58.15 -6.74 1.70
N PHE A 79 57.46 -5.62 1.92
CA PHE A 79 58.03 -4.28 2.03
C PHE A 79 57.83 -3.68 3.43
N PRO A 80 58.79 -3.84 4.35
CA PRO A 80 58.65 -3.40 5.75
C PRO A 80 58.53 -1.88 5.90
N GLU A 81 59.19 -1.12 5.02
CA GLU A 81 59.26 0.35 5.07
C GLU A 81 57.90 1.02 4.79
N SER A 82 57.02 0.37 4.02
CA SER A 82 55.67 0.85 3.68
C SER A 82 54.55 0.01 4.30
N ARG A 83 54.87 -0.85 5.28
CA ARG A 83 53.95 -1.85 5.84
C ARG A 83 52.68 -1.24 6.43
N GLU A 84 52.78 -0.15 7.18
CA GLU A 84 51.62 0.51 7.80
C GLU A 84 50.59 0.98 6.76
N ILE A 85 51.06 1.66 5.70
CA ILE A 85 50.21 2.17 4.63
C ILE A 85 49.55 1.01 3.85
N LEU A 86 50.33 -0.03 3.55
CA LEU A 86 49.85 -1.20 2.82
C LEU A 86 48.84 -2.04 3.62
N LEU A 87 49.03 -2.17 4.94
CA LEU A 87 48.05 -2.84 5.80
C LEU A 87 46.77 -2.01 5.96
N ALA A 88 46.87 -0.68 6.09
CA ALA A 88 45.70 0.20 6.15
C ALA A 88 44.89 0.15 4.83
N LEU A 89 45.57 0.20 3.68
CA LEU A 89 44.94 0.04 2.37
C LEU A 89 44.32 -1.35 2.19
N GLY A 90 45.03 -2.39 2.66
CA GLY A 90 44.56 -3.77 2.66
C GLY A 90 43.29 -3.96 3.47
N ALA A 91 43.26 -3.45 4.70
CA ALA A 91 42.10 -3.48 5.58
C ALA A 91 40.93 -2.72 4.97
N THR A 92 41.16 -1.53 4.42
CA THR A 92 40.11 -0.72 3.78
C THR A 92 39.53 -1.40 2.53
N GLY A 93 40.38 -1.99 1.68
CA GLY A 93 39.94 -2.72 0.49
C GLY A 93 39.17 -3.99 0.82
N LEU A 94 39.64 -4.78 1.80
CA LEU A 94 38.94 -5.96 2.29
C LEU A 94 37.61 -5.60 2.94
N PHE A 95 37.59 -4.59 3.81
CA PHE A 95 36.39 -4.11 4.46
C PHE A 95 35.37 -3.57 3.45
N GLY A 96 35.80 -2.70 2.52
CA GLY A 96 34.94 -2.18 1.46
C GLY A 96 34.43 -3.27 0.52
N GLY A 97 35.26 -4.28 0.21
CA GLY A 97 34.86 -5.43 -0.59
C GLY A 97 33.83 -6.31 0.12
N LEU A 98 34.03 -6.56 1.42
CA LEU A 98 33.10 -7.31 2.26
C LEU A 98 31.77 -6.57 2.42
N LEU A 99 31.84 -5.27 2.70
CA LEU A 99 30.68 -4.39 2.82
C LEU A 99 29.90 -4.35 1.49
N THR A 100 30.59 -4.17 0.35
CA THR A 100 29.94 -4.23 -0.96
C THR A 100 29.32 -5.59 -1.21
N TYR A 101 29.97 -6.69 -0.82
CA TYR A 101 29.43 -8.04 -1.00
C TYR A 101 28.16 -8.28 -0.18
N TYR A 102 28.16 -7.88 1.10
CA TYR A 102 27.02 -8.06 2.01
C TYR A 102 25.88 -7.06 1.78
N LEU A 103 26.19 -5.82 1.42
CA LEU A 103 25.20 -4.80 1.08
C LEU A 103 24.67 -4.93 -0.35
N THR A 104 25.27 -5.76 -1.22
CA THR A 104 24.73 -5.97 -2.57
C THR A 104 23.39 -6.69 -2.45
N PRO A 105 22.25 -6.05 -2.82
CA PRO A 105 20.96 -6.66 -2.65
C PRO A 105 20.81 -7.91 -3.52
N GLY A 106 20.15 -8.93 -2.95
CA GLY A 106 20.02 -10.25 -3.54
C GLY A 106 19.40 -10.22 -4.93
N GLN A 107 18.34 -9.43 -5.13
CA GLN A 107 17.66 -9.21 -6.40
C GLN A 107 16.93 -7.86 -6.37
N PHE A 108 17.10 -7.02 -7.39
CA PHE A 108 16.25 -5.84 -7.58
C PHE A 108 15.10 -6.24 -8.48
N VAL A 109 13.89 -6.21 -7.95
CA VAL A 109 12.66 -6.28 -8.74
C VAL A 109 12.22 -4.84 -8.93
N ALA A 110 11.98 -4.42 -10.18
CA ALA A 110 11.47 -3.08 -10.44
C ALA A 110 10.05 -2.97 -9.86
N ALA A 111 9.71 -1.82 -9.27
CA ALA A 111 8.37 -1.55 -8.72
C ALA A 111 7.26 -1.89 -9.72
N GLU A 112 7.46 -1.57 -11.01
CA GLU A 112 6.55 -1.91 -12.11
C GLU A 112 6.21 -3.42 -12.21
N VAL A 113 7.10 -4.32 -11.78
CA VAL A 113 6.82 -5.76 -11.79
C VAL A 113 5.94 -6.14 -10.60
N GLY A 114 6.21 -5.57 -9.43
CA GLY A 114 5.37 -5.74 -8.24
C GLY A 114 3.95 -5.21 -8.49
N GLU A 115 3.86 -4.00 -9.04
CA GLU A 115 2.59 -3.37 -9.42
C GLU A 115 1.78 -4.25 -10.37
N ARG A 116 2.39 -4.82 -11.42
CA ARG A 116 1.65 -5.67 -12.37
C ARG A 116 1.16 -6.98 -11.77
N VAL A 117 1.95 -7.59 -10.89
CA VAL A 117 1.53 -8.83 -10.19
C VAL A 117 0.37 -8.51 -9.26
N TYR A 118 0.47 -7.42 -8.51
CA TYR A 118 -0.61 -6.93 -7.65
C TYR A 118 -1.86 -6.54 -8.46
N ALA A 119 -1.72 -5.83 -9.59
CA ALA A 119 -2.84 -5.41 -10.41
C ALA A 119 -3.68 -6.59 -10.91
N ALA A 120 -3.04 -7.71 -11.24
CA ALA A 120 -3.76 -8.94 -11.59
C ALA A 120 -4.52 -9.52 -10.39
N TRP A 121 -3.95 -9.49 -9.19
CA TRP A 121 -4.64 -9.90 -7.97
C TRP A 121 -5.83 -8.98 -7.67
N ALA A 122 -5.63 -7.67 -7.71
CA ALA A 122 -6.68 -6.69 -7.43
C ALA A 122 -7.88 -6.85 -8.37
N ALA A 123 -7.62 -7.00 -9.69
CA ALA A 123 -8.66 -7.22 -10.67
C ALA A 123 -9.46 -8.52 -10.43
N ASN A 124 -8.81 -9.59 -9.98
CA ASN A 124 -9.49 -10.83 -9.61
C ASN A 124 -10.32 -10.66 -8.34
N GLY A 125 -9.81 -9.94 -7.34
CA GLY A 125 -10.52 -9.62 -6.11
C GLY A 125 -11.79 -8.81 -6.36
N ASP A 126 -11.69 -7.75 -7.16
CA ASP A 126 -12.84 -6.93 -7.57
C ASP A 126 -13.87 -7.76 -8.36
N SER A 127 -13.40 -8.61 -9.29
CA SER A 127 -14.29 -9.48 -10.07
C SER A 127 -15.02 -10.48 -9.18
N LEU A 128 -14.32 -11.09 -8.22
CA LEU A 128 -14.91 -12.04 -7.28
C LEU A 128 -15.92 -11.36 -6.34
N ALA A 129 -15.58 -10.17 -5.82
CA ALA A 129 -16.48 -9.39 -4.98
C ALA A 129 -17.76 -9.01 -5.74
N ALA A 130 -17.63 -8.58 -7.00
CA ALA A 130 -18.76 -8.26 -7.86
C ALA A 130 -19.64 -9.49 -8.17
N GLU A 131 -19.05 -10.64 -8.50
CA GLU A 131 -19.81 -11.87 -8.77
C GLU A 131 -20.58 -12.38 -7.54
N LEU A 132 -19.99 -12.23 -6.35
CA LEU A 132 -20.60 -12.64 -5.09
C LEU A 132 -21.57 -11.59 -4.52
N GLY A 133 -21.66 -10.42 -5.14
CA GLY A 133 -22.51 -9.31 -4.69
C GLY A 133 -22.06 -8.74 -3.34
N LEU A 134 -20.75 -8.71 -3.11
CA LEU A 134 -20.14 -8.16 -1.89
C LEU A 134 -20.10 -6.64 -1.96
N ARG A 135 -20.04 -6.03 -0.77
CA ARG A 135 -19.94 -4.58 -0.61
C ARG A 135 -18.48 -4.13 -0.64
N GLU A 136 -18.28 -2.84 -0.85
CA GLU A 136 -16.96 -2.20 -0.80
C GLU A 136 -16.48 -1.91 0.63
N ASP A 137 -17.37 -2.07 1.63
CA ASP A 137 -17.10 -1.86 3.06
C ASP A 137 -16.15 -2.95 3.58
N ARG A 138 -14.85 -2.79 3.34
CA ARG A 138 -13.80 -3.75 3.73
C ARG A 138 -13.47 -3.59 5.22
N MET A 139 -13.47 -4.71 5.94
CA MET A 139 -13.14 -4.77 7.36
C MET A 139 -11.89 -5.62 7.57
N TYR A 140 -10.92 -5.11 8.33
CA TYR A 140 -9.73 -5.83 8.74
C TYR A 140 -9.91 -6.26 10.19
N VAL A 141 -9.96 -7.57 10.42
CA VAL A 141 -10.34 -8.18 11.70
C VAL A 141 -9.09 -8.84 12.29
N PRO A 142 -8.71 -8.56 13.55
CA PRO A 142 -7.60 -9.25 14.20
C PRO A 142 -7.75 -10.76 14.11
N ASP A 143 -6.68 -11.48 13.78
CA ASP A 143 -6.69 -12.95 13.76
C ASP A 143 -6.18 -13.46 15.12
N GLU A 144 -7.04 -13.98 15.98
CA GLU A 144 -6.58 -14.48 17.29
C GLU A 144 -5.56 -15.64 17.19
N ARG A 145 -5.42 -16.25 16.00
CA ARG A 145 -4.52 -17.39 15.76
C ARG A 145 -3.13 -16.97 15.26
N ALA A 146 -2.94 -15.71 14.87
CA ALA A 146 -1.71 -15.19 14.32
C ALA A 146 -1.56 -13.70 14.63
N ASP A 147 -0.36 -13.18 14.83
CA ASP A 147 -0.14 -11.75 15.14
C ASP A 147 -0.34 -10.85 13.90
N THR A 148 -1.52 -10.93 13.27
CA THR A 148 -1.93 -10.32 12.00
C THR A 148 -3.44 -10.10 11.97
N ALA A 149 -3.98 -9.71 10.81
CA ALA A 149 -5.41 -9.53 10.59
C ALA A 149 -5.89 -10.27 9.34
N ARG A 150 -7.21 -10.43 9.23
CA ARG A 150 -7.94 -11.01 8.10
C ARG A 150 -8.79 -9.94 7.43
N LEU A 151 -8.85 -9.95 6.09
CA LEU A 151 -9.74 -9.09 5.34
C LEU A 151 -11.11 -9.75 5.19
N TYR A 152 -12.11 -9.14 5.79
CA TYR A 152 -13.52 -9.48 5.65
C TYR A 152 -14.24 -8.52 4.69
N VAL A 153 -14.92 -9.07 3.70
CA VAL A 153 -15.74 -8.33 2.73
C VAL A 153 -17.19 -8.82 2.83
N PRO A 154 -18.10 -8.03 3.42
CA PRO A 154 -19.45 -8.47 3.72
C PRO A 154 -20.37 -8.41 2.48
N ALA A 155 -21.40 -9.26 2.46
CA ALA A 155 -22.48 -9.18 1.47
C ALA A 155 -23.57 -8.16 1.86
N GLY A 156 -23.70 -7.83 3.15
CA GLY A 156 -24.73 -6.94 3.69
C GLY A 156 -24.15 -5.79 4.52
N ALA A 157 -24.91 -4.71 4.67
CA ALA A 157 -24.50 -3.57 5.50
C ALA A 157 -24.71 -3.87 7.00
N GLY A 158 -23.82 -3.36 7.85
CA GLY A 158 -23.92 -3.54 9.32
C GLY A 158 -23.76 -4.98 9.78
N VAL A 159 -23.03 -5.79 9.00
CA VAL A 159 -22.74 -7.19 9.32
C VAL A 159 -21.50 -7.25 10.18
N GLU A 160 -21.62 -7.88 11.35
CA GLU A 160 -20.48 -8.13 12.23
C GLU A 160 -19.55 -9.18 11.60
N PRO A 161 -18.23 -8.95 11.54
CA PRO A 161 -17.29 -9.95 11.07
C PRO A 161 -17.36 -11.27 11.84
N PRO A 162 -17.10 -12.40 11.18
CA PRO A 162 -16.98 -13.68 11.87
C PRO A 162 -15.73 -13.68 12.76
N THR A 163 -15.88 -14.12 14.01
CA THR A 163 -14.75 -14.31 14.96
C THR A 163 -14.06 -15.65 14.74
N ASP A 164 -14.77 -16.66 14.25
CA ASP A 164 -14.22 -17.95 13.92
C ASP A 164 -14.80 -18.47 12.60
N ALA A 165 -13.94 -18.68 11.61
CA ALA A 165 -14.33 -19.17 10.30
C ALA A 165 -13.26 -20.05 9.66
N ASP A 166 -13.72 -21.22 9.19
CA ASP A 166 -12.91 -22.16 8.42
C ASP A 166 -12.99 -21.83 6.93
N GLY A 167 -11.94 -21.19 6.41
CA GLY A 167 -11.76 -20.93 4.98
C GLY A 167 -12.24 -19.55 4.51
N PRO A 168 -12.14 -19.28 3.20
CA PRO A 168 -12.29 -17.93 2.67
C PRO A 168 -13.72 -17.51 2.36
N VAL A 169 -14.68 -18.44 2.23
CA VAL A 169 -16.07 -18.11 1.86
C VAL A 169 -16.99 -18.40 3.03
N ILE A 170 -17.67 -17.36 3.50
CA ILE A 170 -18.61 -17.41 4.63
C ILE A 170 -20.03 -17.45 4.07
N VAL A 171 -20.78 -18.49 4.39
CA VAL A 171 -22.11 -18.77 3.80
C VAL A 171 -23.24 -18.59 4.80
N GLU A 172 -22.91 -18.41 6.08
CA GLU A 172 -23.78 -18.13 7.19
C GLU A 172 -24.60 -16.87 6.89
N ARG A 173 -25.92 -16.95 7.05
CA ARG A 173 -26.84 -15.91 6.55
C ARG A 173 -26.52 -14.51 7.07
N ASP A 174 -26.12 -14.41 8.33
CA ASP A 174 -25.93 -13.15 9.03
C ASP A 174 -24.47 -12.65 8.96
N GLN A 175 -23.56 -13.43 8.38
CA GLN A 175 -22.12 -13.13 8.25
C GLN A 175 -21.59 -13.41 6.85
N ARG A 176 -22.48 -13.53 5.87
CA ARG A 176 -22.14 -13.93 4.50
C ARG A 176 -21.14 -12.94 3.90
N GLY A 177 -20.04 -13.48 3.38
CA GLY A 177 -18.96 -12.65 2.85
C GLY A 177 -17.73 -13.46 2.47
N LEU A 178 -16.64 -12.75 2.26
CA LEU A 178 -15.32 -13.29 1.94
C LEU A 178 -14.36 -12.97 3.09
N LEU A 179 -13.63 -13.96 3.61
CA LEU A 179 -12.62 -13.79 4.67
C LEU A 179 -11.24 -14.27 4.20
N VAL A 180 -10.48 -13.38 3.59
CA VAL A 180 -9.19 -13.70 2.95
C VAL A 180 -8.00 -13.19 3.74
N ALA A 181 -6.80 -13.69 3.39
CA ALA A 181 -5.56 -13.11 3.88
C ALA A 181 -5.34 -11.76 3.19
N PRO A 182 -5.09 -10.67 3.94
CA PRO A 182 -4.83 -9.37 3.36
C PRO A 182 -3.40 -9.28 2.82
N THR A 183 -3.23 -8.50 1.75
CA THR A 183 -1.95 -8.22 1.11
C THR A 183 -0.98 -7.58 2.10
N GLY A 184 -1.50 -6.76 3.02
CA GLY A 184 -0.76 -6.11 4.10
C GLY A 184 -0.28 -7.06 5.21
N ALA A 185 -0.81 -8.28 5.34
CA ALA A 185 -0.44 -9.20 6.43
C ALA A 185 1.06 -9.50 6.45
N THR A 186 1.62 -9.89 5.31
CA THR A 186 3.04 -10.26 5.24
C THR A 186 3.97 -9.05 5.29
N LEU A 187 3.52 -7.89 4.79
CA LEU A 187 4.23 -6.62 4.97
C LEU A 187 4.29 -6.25 6.46
N PHE A 188 3.18 -6.40 7.17
CA PHE A 188 3.11 -6.12 8.60
C PHE A 188 3.95 -7.09 9.43
N GLU A 189 3.97 -8.38 9.09
CA GLU A 189 4.87 -9.35 9.73
C GLU A 189 6.35 -8.96 9.59
N GLU A 190 6.77 -8.53 8.38
CA GLU A 190 8.16 -8.07 8.19
C GLU A 190 8.43 -6.76 8.93
N PHE A 191 7.46 -5.85 8.97
CA PHE A 191 7.57 -4.61 9.73
C PHE A 191 7.84 -4.91 11.21
N GLN A 192 7.05 -5.79 11.82
CA GLN A 192 7.25 -6.23 13.20
C GLN A 192 8.64 -6.81 13.46
N ARG A 193 9.20 -7.58 12.51
CA ARG A 193 10.56 -8.14 12.66
C ARG A 193 11.66 -7.08 12.60
N THR A 194 11.41 -5.96 11.93
CA THR A 194 12.38 -4.86 11.80
C THR A 194 12.23 -3.79 12.87
N LEU A 195 11.12 -3.79 13.60
CA LEU A 195 10.88 -2.84 14.69
C LEU A 195 11.92 -2.98 15.80
N SER A 196 12.48 -1.84 16.21
CA SER A 196 13.46 -1.78 17.32
C SER A 196 12.81 -1.74 18.71
N GLY A 197 11.49 -1.91 18.78
CA GLY A 197 10.69 -1.85 20.00
C GLY A 197 9.32 -2.51 19.80
N GLU A 198 8.43 -2.33 20.77
CA GLU A 198 7.06 -2.88 20.70
C GLU A 198 6.19 -2.06 19.73
N LEU A 199 5.15 -2.70 19.22
CA LEU A 199 4.10 -2.03 18.45
C LEU A 199 3.30 -1.13 19.39
N ALA A 200 3.06 0.12 18.99
CA ALA A 200 2.23 1.02 19.78
C ALA A 200 0.77 0.54 19.82
N SER A 201 0.12 0.68 20.98
CA SER A 201 -1.28 0.30 21.18
C SER A 201 -2.25 1.49 21.28
N ARG A 202 -1.75 2.72 21.08
CA ARG A 202 -2.57 3.93 21.05
C ARG A 202 -2.65 4.46 19.61
N PRO A 203 -3.81 5.03 19.19
CA PRO A 203 -4.05 5.46 17.81
C PRO A 203 -2.95 6.34 17.21
N GLU A 204 -2.57 7.42 17.89
CA GLU A 204 -1.62 8.41 17.36
C GLU A 204 -0.19 7.86 17.19
N PRO A 205 0.47 7.31 18.22
CA PRO A 205 1.82 6.75 18.03
C PRO A 205 1.83 5.57 17.06
N LEU A 206 0.76 4.77 17.01
CA LEU A 206 0.65 3.66 16.06
C LEU A 206 0.54 4.16 14.62
N ALA A 207 -0.29 5.17 14.35
CA ALA A 207 -0.44 5.75 13.03
C ALA A 207 0.90 6.31 12.49
N VAL A 208 1.65 7.02 13.35
CA VAL A 208 3.00 7.52 13.00
C VAL A 208 3.96 6.36 12.73
N GLN A 209 3.99 5.35 13.59
CA GLN A 209 4.86 4.19 13.44
C GLN A 209 4.61 3.44 12.12
N LEU A 210 3.35 3.29 11.73
CA LEU A 210 2.94 2.66 10.47
C LEU A 210 3.28 3.55 9.27
N ALA A 211 3.02 4.86 9.35
CA ALA A 211 3.39 5.81 8.29
C ALA A 211 4.90 5.80 8.01
N ASP A 212 5.72 5.83 9.06
CA ASP A 212 7.19 5.72 8.97
C ASP A 212 7.60 4.38 8.34
N GLY A 213 6.97 3.27 8.75
CA GLY A 213 7.23 1.96 8.16
C GLY A 213 6.93 1.89 6.66
N LEU A 214 5.88 2.58 6.22
CA LEU A 214 5.45 2.63 4.83
C LEU A 214 6.44 3.39 3.94
N VAL A 215 6.92 4.55 4.40
CA VAL A 215 7.82 5.44 3.65
C VAL A 215 9.28 4.98 3.78
N GLU A 216 9.77 4.84 5.01
CA GLU A 216 11.19 4.61 5.28
C GLU A 216 11.56 3.12 5.30
N GLY A 217 10.63 2.26 5.72
CA GLY A 217 10.87 0.82 5.84
C GLY A 217 10.71 0.09 4.51
N PHE A 218 9.59 0.34 3.83
CA PHE A 218 9.21 -0.38 2.61
C PHE A 218 9.29 0.44 1.32
N GLU A 219 9.41 1.77 1.41
CA GLU A 219 9.40 2.68 0.26
C GLU A 219 8.17 2.44 -0.64
N LEU A 220 6.99 2.23 -0.04
CA LEU A 220 5.74 1.99 -0.78
C LEU A 220 5.08 3.29 -1.26
N ALA A 221 5.43 4.41 -0.66
CA ALA A 221 5.02 5.75 -1.05
C ALA A 221 6.14 6.75 -0.71
N ASP A 222 6.17 7.90 -1.39
CA ASP A 222 7.12 8.96 -1.08
C ASP A 222 6.69 9.77 0.17
N GLY A 223 5.41 9.71 0.53
CA GLY A 223 4.88 10.37 1.73
C GLY A 223 3.65 9.69 2.31
N ALA A 224 3.55 9.71 3.63
CA ALA A 224 2.39 9.28 4.42
C ALA A 224 2.20 10.24 5.59
N ASP A 225 1.10 10.99 5.61
CA ASP A 225 0.80 12.00 6.64
C ASP A 225 -0.48 11.60 7.42
N PRO A 226 -0.35 11.09 8.67
CA PRO A 226 -1.49 10.68 9.46
C PRO A 226 -2.18 11.86 10.17
N ASP A 227 -3.49 11.98 9.98
CA ASP A 227 -4.41 12.79 10.77
C ASP A 227 -5.26 11.88 11.67
N VAL A 228 -5.23 12.12 12.99
CA VAL A 228 -5.78 11.20 13.99
C VAL A 228 -6.86 11.90 14.81
N ASP A 229 -8.07 11.35 14.74
CA ASP A 229 -9.22 11.74 15.55
C ASP A 229 -9.70 10.51 16.35
N ALA A 230 -8.93 10.17 17.39
CA ALA A 230 -9.16 8.99 18.21
C ALA A 230 -10.52 9.01 18.92
N ALA A 231 -10.99 10.20 19.32
CA ALA A 231 -12.29 10.36 19.97
C ALA A 231 -13.46 10.02 19.04
N ALA A 232 -13.32 10.31 17.75
CA ALA A 232 -14.28 9.89 16.73
C ALA A 232 -13.98 8.51 16.12
N GLY A 233 -12.97 7.78 16.64
CA GLY A 233 -12.57 6.48 16.12
C GLY A 233 -12.07 6.51 14.67
N ARG A 234 -11.33 7.55 14.28
CA ARG A 234 -10.89 7.76 12.90
C ARG A 234 -9.41 8.09 12.80
N ILE A 235 -8.71 7.44 11.88
CA ILE A 235 -7.37 7.81 11.41
C ILE A 235 -7.47 7.99 9.90
N THR A 236 -6.97 9.10 9.36
CA THR A 236 -6.86 9.31 7.91
C THR A 236 -5.41 9.54 7.55
N VAL A 237 -4.86 8.75 6.64
CA VAL A 237 -3.47 8.91 6.19
C VAL A 237 -3.48 9.42 4.76
N GLY A 238 -2.89 10.60 4.55
CA GLY A 238 -2.65 11.15 3.22
C GLY A 238 -1.44 10.48 2.59
N ILE A 239 -1.61 9.90 1.40
CA ILE A 239 -0.57 9.16 0.67
C ILE A 239 -0.12 9.95 -0.56
N THR A 240 1.19 10.05 -0.77
CA THR A 240 1.81 10.72 -1.93
C THR A 240 2.67 9.74 -2.72
N ASP A 241 2.54 9.74 -4.05
CA ASP A 241 3.34 8.95 -4.99
C ASP A 241 3.42 7.45 -4.63
N SER A 242 2.27 6.76 -4.67
CA SER A 242 2.18 5.31 -4.42
C SER A 242 2.95 4.47 -5.45
N ALA A 243 3.80 3.56 -4.97
CA ALA A 243 4.59 2.65 -5.79
C ALA A 243 3.75 1.57 -6.50
N PHE A 244 2.53 1.29 -6.02
CA PHE A 244 1.62 0.25 -6.54
C PHE A 244 0.42 0.84 -7.31
N GLY A 245 0.49 2.13 -7.63
CA GLY A 245 -0.54 2.84 -8.38
C GLY A 245 -1.72 3.26 -7.50
N ALA A 246 -2.93 3.19 -8.05
CA ALA A 246 -4.14 3.67 -7.41
C ALA A 246 -4.46 2.88 -6.12
N VAL A 247 -4.64 3.60 -5.01
CA VAL A 247 -4.71 3.03 -3.65
C VAL A 247 -6.11 2.48 -3.32
N ASP A 248 -7.13 2.86 -4.09
CA ASP A 248 -8.53 2.42 -3.98
C ASP A 248 -8.79 0.97 -4.47
N ARG A 249 -7.86 0.41 -5.25
CA ARG A 249 -7.92 -0.95 -5.77
C ARG A 249 -8.11 -2.00 -4.67
N PHE A 250 -8.65 -3.16 -5.04
CA PHE A 250 -8.87 -4.26 -4.09
C PHE A 250 -7.64 -4.58 -3.25
N ASP A 251 -7.78 -4.44 -1.93
CA ASP A 251 -6.79 -4.80 -0.92
C ASP A 251 -5.37 -4.27 -1.24
N HIS A 252 -5.28 -2.97 -1.58
CA HIS A 252 -4.03 -2.32 -1.97
C HIS A 252 -2.95 -2.44 -0.89
N PRO A 253 -1.66 -2.72 -1.23
CA PRO A 253 -0.60 -2.96 -0.25
C PRO A 253 -0.49 -1.88 0.85
N ILE A 254 -0.58 -0.60 0.46
CA ILE A 254 -0.54 0.55 1.39
C ILE A 254 -1.74 0.52 2.34
N ALA A 255 -2.96 0.53 1.80
CA ALA A 255 -4.17 0.64 2.61
C ALA A 255 -4.37 -0.61 3.48
N SER A 256 -4.05 -1.78 2.92
CA SER A 256 -4.06 -3.06 3.60
C SER A 256 -3.04 -3.12 4.75
N PHE A 257 -1.81 -2.65 4.53
CA PHE A 257 -0.78 -2.58 5.58
C PHE A 257 -1.23 -1.68 6.75
N LEU A 258 -1.76 -0.49 6.45
CA LEU A 258 -2.27 0.44 7.46
C LEU A 258 -3.42 -0.20 8.25
N ALA A 259 -4.40 -0.79 7.56
CA ALA A 259 -5.55 -1.39 8.22
C ALA A 259 -5.19 -2.62 9.05
N VAL A 260 -4.29 -3.50 8.57
CA VAL A 260 -3.77 -4.64 9.34
C VAL A 260 -3.04 -4.14 10.59
N GLY A 261 -2.14 -3.17 10.43
CA GLY A 261 -1.35 -2.67 11.55
C GLY A 261 -2.19 -2.00 12.63
N LEU A 262 -3.22 -1.26 12.21
CA LEU A 262 -4.20 -0.67 13.13
C LEU A 262 -5.08 -1.73 13.79
N ALA A 263 -5.54 -2.75 13.05
CA ALA A 263 -6.35 -3.82 13.61
C ALA A 263 -5.59 -4.57 14.70
N VAL A 264 -4.34 -4.93 14.43
CA VAL A 264 -3.48 -5.63 15.40
C VAL A 264 -3.10 -4.73 16.56
N GLY A 265 -2.65 -3.49 16.30
CA GLY A 265 -2.17 -2.61 17.36
C GLY A 265 -3.28 -2.10 18.29
N LEU A 266 -4.50 -1.89 17.77
CA LEU A 266 -5.66 -1.47 18.56
C LEU A 266 -6.52 -2.64 19.05
N ASP A 267 -6.18 -3.87 18.65
CA ASP A 267 -6.88 -5.13 18.96
C ASP A 267 -8.39 -5.04 18.70
N ARG A 268 -8.76 -4.50 17.54
CA ARG A 268 -10.17 -4.33 17.15
C ARG A 268 -10.36 -4.26 15.62
N PRO A 269 -11.57 -4.57 15.11
CA PRO A 269 -11.85 -4.45 13.68
C PRO A 269 -11.66 -3.02 13.16
N ILE A 270 -11.06 -2.90 11.96
CA ILE A 270 -10.87 -1.64 11.25
C ILE A 270 -11.67 -1.65 9.96
N THR A 271 -12.57 -0.68 9.79
CA THR A 271 -13.23 -0.44 8.49
C THR A 271 -12.39 0.51 7.66
N LEU A 272 -12.14 0.16 6.40
CA LEU A 272 -11.27 0.89 5.49
C LEU A 272 -12.07 1.58 4.38
N GLU A 273 -11.88 2.88 4.24
CA GLU A 273 -12.38 3.71 3.14
C GLU A 273 -11.16 4.34 2.45
N VAL A 274 -11.18 4.41 1.12
CA VAL A 274 -10.11 5.06 0.34
C VAL A 274 -10.73 6.00 -0.67
N ASP A 275 -10.35 7.26 -0.59
CA ASP A 275 -10.81 8.33 -1.48
C ASP A 275 -9.63 8.94 -2.24
N ALA A 276 -9.91 9.51 -3.41
CA ALA A 276 -8.96 10.38 -4.07
C ALA A 276 -8.67 11.61 -3.20
N GLY A 277 -7.42 12.00 -3.11
CA GLY A 277 -7.00 13.16 -2.33
C GLY A 277 -7.12 14.48 -3.08
N ASP A 278 -6.40 15.48 -2.59
CA ASP A 278 -6.37 16.85 -3.11
C ASP A 278 -4.93 17.29 -3.44
N ASP A 279 -4.66 18.60 -3.51
CA ASP A 279 -3.32 19.12 -3.81
C ASP A 279 -2.25 18.74 -2.77
N ARG A 280 -2.62 18.21 -1.60
CA ARG A 280 -1.69 17.86 -0.50
C ARG A 280 -1.30 16.39 -0.49
N ALA A 281 -2.16 15.52 -1.02
CA ALA A 281 -1.94 14.08 -1.06
C ALA A 281 -2.74 13.49 -2.22
N ASP A 282 -2.21 12.49 -2.91
CA ASP A 282 -2.87 11.85 -4.04
C ASP A 282 -4.07 10.99 -3.61
N TRP A 283 -4.00 10.41 -2.41
CA TRP A 283 -5.01 9.51 -1.84
C TRP A 283 -5.20 9.76 -0.35
N LEU A 284 -6.42 9.54 0.13
CA LEU A 284 -6.77 9.55 1.54
C LEU A 284 -7.21 8.15 1.96
N VAL A 285 -6.46 7.55 2.87
CA VAL A 285 -6.79 6.23 3.44
C VAL A 285 -7.40 6.44 4.82
N THR A 286 -8.71 6.27 4.93
CA THR A 286 -9.45 6.46 6.19
C THR A 286 -9.75 5.12 6.84
N CYS A 287 -9.18 4.92 8.02
CA CYS A 287 -9.41 3.77 8.90
C CYS A 287 -10.35 4.19 10.03
N ARG A 288 -11.46 3.46 10.17
CA ARG A 288 -12.45 3.66 11.23
C ARG A 288 -12.46 2.50 12.20
N PHE A 289 -12.60 2.81 13.48
CA PHE A 289 -12.68 1.84 14.57
C PHE A 289 -13.66 2.33 15.62
N GLU A 290 -14.18 1.40 16.43
CA GLU A 290 -15.00 1.77 17.57
C GLU A 290 -14.12 2.52 18.60
N PRO A 291 -14.45 3.78 18.97
CA PRO A 291 -13.69 4.51 19.97
C PRO A 291 -13.83 3.83 21.33
N ASP A 292 -12.82 3.98 22.18
CA ASP A 292 -12.96 3.56 23.57
C ASP A 292 -14.15 4.32 24.18
N ALA A 293 -15.08 3.60 24.80
CA ALA A 293 -16.16 4.25 25.55
C ALA A 293 -15.49 5.17 26.58
N ALA A 294 -15.76 6.48 26.48
CA ALA A 294 -15.29 7.42 27.47
C ALA A 294 -15.71 6.86 28.83
N GLU A 295 -14.75 6.63 29.72
CA GLU A 295 -15.06 6.33 31.12
C GLU A 295 -15.96 7.47 31.59
N GLU A 296 -17.26 7.21 31.74
CA GLU A 296 -18.16 8.11 32.42
C GLU A 296 -17.59 8.26 33.83
N ASP A 297 -16.88 9.36 34.04
CA ASP A 297 -16.35 9.77 35.33
C ASP A 297 -17.51 9.77 36.31
N GLY A 298 -17.58 8.70 37.11
CA GLY A 298 -18.58 8.46 38.13
C GLY A 298 -18.48 9.53 39.19
N THR A 299 -19.04 10.68 38.90
CA THR A 299 -19.45 11.68 39.87
C THR A 299 -20.78 11.21 40.45
N ASP A 300 -20.74 10.12 41.22
CA ASP A 300 -21.68 9.97 42.30
C ASP A 300 -21.25 10.99 43.35
N GLU A 301 -21.90 12.15 43.28
CA GLU A 301 -21.99 13.10 44.36
C GLU A 301 -22.43 12.32 45.61
N ASP A 302 -21.52 12.16 46.57
CA ASP A 302 -21.84 11.87 47.96
C ASP A 302 -22.87 12.94 48.41
N GLU A 303 -24.16 12.65 48.26
CA GLU A 303 -25.23 13.31 49.00
C GLU A 303 -24.99 12.97 50.48
N PRO A 304 -24.61 13.92 51.35
CA PRO A 304 -24.66 13.68 52.77
C PRO A 304 -26.14 13.61 53.16
N THR A 305 -26.64 12.40 53.40
CA THR A 305 -27.89 12.15 54.10
C THR A 305 -27.83 12.87 55.44
N GLY A 306 -28.54 14.00 55.52
CA GLY A 306 -28.86 14.65 56.77
C GLY A 306 -29.88 13.81 57.53
N GLU A 307 -29.53 13.40 58.74
CA GLU A 307 -30.34 13.01 59.90
C GLU A 307 -29.32 12.35 60.84
N ASP A 308 -28.81 13.06 61.85
CA ASP A 308 -29.35 12.97 63.21
C ASP A 308 -29.21 14.30 63.96
N LEU A 309 -30.36 14.97 64.17
CA LEU A 309 -30.54 15.93 65.25
C LEU A 309 -31.23 15.18 66.40
N GLU A 310 -30.46 14.59 67.30
CA GLU A 310 -30.97 14.19 68.62
C GLU A 310 -31.28 15.46 69.42
N PHE A 311 -32.58 15.72 69.59
CA PHE A 311 -33.12 16.60 70.62
C PHE A 311 -33.10 15.83 71.95
N ASP A 312 -32.18 16.21 72.84
CA ASP A 312 -32.30 15.96 74.28
C ASP A 312 -32.94 17.21 74.90
N ASP A 313 -34.20 17.09 75.33
CA ASP A 313 -34.84 18.03 76.26
C ASP A 313 -35.66 17.22 77.29
N ASP A 314 -35.24 17.40 78.54
CA ASP A 314 -35.72 17.02 79.87
C ASP A 314 -37.17 16.52 80.09
N GLU A 315 -37.30 15.46 80.92
CA GLU A 315 -38.20 15.41 82.10
C GLU A 315 -37.65 14.52 83.24
#